data_AF-A0AAD8IAZ6-F1
#
_entry.id   AF-A0AAD8IAZ6-F1
#
_cell.length_a   1.000
_cell.length_b   1.000
_cell.length_c   1.000
_cell.angle_alpha   90.00
_cell.angle_beta   90.00
_cell.angle_gamma   90.00
#
_symmetry.space_group_name_H-M   'P 1'
#
loop_
_entity.id
_entity.type
_entity.pdbx_description
1 polymer ?
#
loop_
_entity_poly.entity_id
_entity_poly.type
_entity_poly.pdbx_seq_one_letter_code
_entity_poly.pdbx_strand_id
1 'polypeptide(L)'
;MSVQIGSMEVHNLHPEMPQNLKDYISEFNLEAPPLFVAQKLLHVSDVMQDRLLFPESLINAEFSYNFLTEVEKELLEKQHVEVNLVDGMMREYHALHLAKWDIASCSFYVLRSGWNDAVLQNKLSVSENFKEDGKVSKTVVMVDDNKSVTDLVVRVWSFRRGTNLWFALEFHQLTQV
;
A
#
# COMPACT_ATOMS: atom_id res chain seq x y z
N MET A 1 -11.81 -31.36 16.95
CA MET A 1 -12.36 -30.83 15.68
C MET A 1 -11.67 -29.52 15.43
N SER A 2 -10.66 -29.53 14.57
CA SER A 2 -9.83 -28.38 14.28
C SER A 2 -10.27 -27.84 12.94
N VAL A 3 -10.83 -26.63 12.93
CA VAL A 3 -11.06 -25.87 11.70
C VAL A 3 -9.80 -25.07 11.47
N GLN A 4 -8.98 -25.54 10.52
CA GLN A 4 -7.80 -24.85 10.05
C GLN A 4 -8.20 -24.14 8.75
N ILE A 5 -8.69 -22.91 8.89
CA ILE A 5 -8.79 -21.99 7.76
C ILE A 5 -7.46 -21.26 7.75
N GLY A 6 -6.62 -21.58 6.76
CA GLY A 6 -5.31 -20.97 6.57
C GLY A 6 -5.44 -19.48 6.26
N SER A 7 -5.53 -18.66 7.31
CA SER A 7 -4.90 -17.35 7.32
C SER A 7 -3.41 -17.62 7.35
N MET A 8 -2.76 -17.62 6.18
CA MET A 8 -1.30 -17.48 6.13
C MET A 8 -0.99 -16.13 6.75
N GLU A 9 -0.65 -16.18 8.04
CA GLU A 9 -0.12 -15.06 8.78
C GLU A 9 1.12 -14.58 8.02
N VAL A 10 1.02 -13.39 7.44
CA VAL A 10 2.18 -12.68 6.87
C VAL A 10 3.02 -12.19 8.06
N HIS A 11 3.66 -13.14 8.75
CA HIS A 11 4.46 -12.87 9.94
C HIS A 11 5.73 -12.12 9.56
N ASN A 12 5.89 -10.93 10.15
CA ASN A 12 7.18 -10.35 10.57
C ASN A 12 8.36 -10.40 9.58
N LEU A 13 8.10 -10.19 8.29
CA LEU A 13 9.15 -9.75 7.38
C LEU A 13 9.09 -8.23 7.34
N HIS A 14 10.14 -7.57 7.80
CA HIS A 14 10.45 -6.21 7.37
C HIS A 14 11.18 -6.36 6.03
N PRO A 15 10.46 -6.36 4.90
CA PRO A 15 11.10 -6.53 3.61
C PRO A 15 12.12 -5.40 3.42
N GLU A 16 13.27 -5.76 2.86
CA GLU A 16 14.17 -4.74 2.37
C GLU A 16 13.51 -3.99 1.22
N MET A 17 13.71 -2.68 1.20
CA MET A 17 13.29 -1.85 0.08
C MET A 17 14.02 -2.29 -1.20
N PRO A 18 13.33 -2.35 -2.35
CA PRO A 18 13.95 -2.65 -3.64
C PRO A 18 15.09 -1.70 -3.98
N GLN A 19 16.15 -2.21 -4.63
CA GLN A 19 17.38 -1.44 -4.86
C GLN A 19 17.14 -0.18 -5.70
N ASN A 20 16.31 -0.27 -6.74
CA ASN A 20 15.89 0.88 -7.54
C ASN A 20 15.25 2.00 -6.70
N LEU A 21 14.40 1.66 -5.74
CA LEU A 21 13.79 2.63 -4.83
C LEU A 21 14.83 3.17 -3.82
N LYS A 22 15.71 2.31 -3.30
CA LYS A 22 16.83 2.74 -2.43
C LYS A 22 17.72 3.75 -3.15
N ASP A 23 18.11 3.46 -4.39
CA ASP A 23 18.98 4.31 -5.21
C ASP A 23 18.31 5.66 -5.45
N TYR A 24 17.07 5.66 -5.92
CA TYR A 24 16.29 6.89 -6.15
C TYR A 24 16.16 7.74 -4.89
N ILE A 25 15.83 7.12 -3.76
CA ILE A 25 15.62 7.82 -2.50
C ILE A 25 16.95 8.31 -1.90
N SER A 26 18.06 7.62 -2.16
CA SER A 26 19.39 8.00 -1.69
C SER A 26 19.92 9.30 -2.30
N GLU A 27 19.37 9.72 -3.44
CA GLU A 27 19.67 11.02 -4.04
C GLU A 27 19.10 12.19 -3.22
N PHE A 28 18.18 11.91 -2.29
CA PHE A 28 17.62 12.91 -1.39
C PHE A 28 18.40 12.98 -0.07
N ASN A 29 18.59 14.21 0.43
CA ASN A 29 19.15 14.44 1.76
C ASN A 29 18.09 14.18 2.84
N LEU A 30 17.78 12.91 3.08
CA LEU A 30 16.79 12.50 4.07
C LEU A 30 17.28 12.77 5.49
N GLU A 31 16.36 13.20 6.35
CA GLU A 31 16.64 13.39 7.78
C GLU A 31 16.75 12.06 8.54
N ALA A 32 16.12 11.01 8.01
CA ALA A 32 16.08 9.67 8.59
C ALA A 32 15.96 8.62 7.47
N PRO A 33 16.41 7.37 7.71
CA PRO A 33 16.22 6.28 6.74
C PRO A 33 14.73 5.99 6.51
N PRO A 34 14.34 5.49 5.32
CA PRO A 34 12.97 5.07 5.06
C PRO A 34 12.50 3.99 6.03
N LEU A 35 11.27 4.15 6.53
CA LEU A 35 10.62 3.24 7.48
C LEU A 35 9.61 2.36 6.76
N PHE A 36 9.73 1.03 6.88
CA PHE A 36 8.68 0.12 6.43
C PHE A 36 7.38 0.34 7.21
N VAL A 37 6.28 0.55 6.49
CA VAL A 37 4.97 0.91 7.06
C VAL A 37 4.05 -0.29 7.10
N ALA A 38 3.84 -0.96 5.97
CA ALA A 38 2.89 -2.05 5.87
C ALA A 38 3.09 -2.88 4.61
N GLN A 39 2.52 -4.09 4.62
CA GLN A 39 2.27 -4.85 3.41
C GLN A 39 0.92 -5.54 3.47
N LYS A 40 0.27 -5.70 2.33
CA LYS A 40 -0.99 -6.45 2.22
C LYS A 40 -1.23 -6.97 0.81
N LEU A 41 -2.08 -7.97 0.70
CA LEU A 41 -2.69 -8.34 -0.57
C LEU A 41 -3.60 -7.21 -1.07
N LEU A 42 -3.51 -6.86 -2.35
CA LEU A 42 -4.42 -5.93 -2.99
C LEU A 42 -5.80 -6.58 -3.15
N HIS A 43 -6.83 -5.85 -2.72
CA HIS A 43 -8.21 -6.23 -2.90
C HIS A 43 -8.84 -5.45 -4.06
N VAL A 44 -9.93 -6.00 -4.61
CA VAL A 44 -10.71 -5.38 -5.69
C VAL A 44 -11.12 -3.95 -5.35
N SER A 45 -11.47 -3.69 -4.09
CA SER A 45 -11.81 -2.35 -3.62
C SER A 45 -10.66 -1.35 -3.74
N ASP A 46 -9.41 -1.80 -3.62
CA ASP A 46 -8.25 -0.92 -3.75
C ASP A 46 -8.00 -0.49 -5.21
N VAL A 47 -8.55 -1.20 -6.18
CA VAL A 47 -8.32 -0.92 -7.61
C VAL A 47 -9.54 -0.26 -8.25
N MET A 48 -10.75 -0.62 -7.80
CA MET A 48 -11.99 -0.06 -8.34
C MET A 48 -12.42 1.25 -7.68
N GLN A 49 -11.86 1.58 -6.52
CA GLN A 49 -12.17 2.79 -5.79
C GLN A 49 -10.86 3.57 -5.69
N ASP A 50 -10.91 4.90 -5.81
CA ASP A 50 -9.75 5.80 -5.72
C ASP A 50 -9.20 5.86 -4.28
N ARG A 51 -8.86 4.69 -3.74
CA ARG A 51 -8.34 4.51 -2.40
C ARG A 51 -7.57 3.20 -2.24
N LEU A 52 -6.49 3.25 -1.50
CA LEU A 52 -5.78 2.08 -0.98
C LEU A 52 -5.98 2.00 0.55
N LEU A 53 -6.56 0.90 1.02
CA LEU A 53 -6.94 0.72 2.44
C LEU A 53 -5.98 -0.19 3.21
N PHE A 54 -5.38 0.30 4.28
CA PHE A 54 -4.61 -0.53 5.21
C PHE A 54 -5.36 -0.62 6.56
N PRO A 55 -5.76 -1.82 7.00
CA PRO A 55 -6.17 -2.02 8.39
C PRO A 55 -5.08 -1.53 9.33
N GLU A 56 -5.43 -0.80 10.39
CA GLU A 56 -4.48 -0.28 11.38
C GLU A 56 -3.63 -1.40 12.00
N SER A 57 -4.20 -2.61 12.13
CA SER A 57 -3.48 -3.80 12.63
C SER A 57 -2.30 -4.25 11.75
N LEU A 58 -2.22 -3.79 10.50
CA LEU A 58 -1.10 -4.07 9.59
C LEU A 58 -0.05 -2.95 9.57
N ILE A 59 -0.33 -1.81 10.21
CA ILE A 59 0.57 -0.67 10.24
C ILE A 59 1.66 -0.92 11.27
N ASN A 60 2.91 -0.74 10.86
CA ASN A 60 4.04 -0.72 11.76
C ASN A 60 3.83 0.35 12.83
N ALA A 61 3.83 -0.06 14.10
CA ALA A 61 3.63 0.83 15.24
C ALA A 61 4.60 2.02 15.24
N GLU A 62 5.84 1.84 14.78
CA GLU A 62 6.84 2.91 14.67
C GLU A 62 6.36 4.06 13.77
N PHE A 63 5.62 3.74 12.71
CA PHE A 63 5.06 4.75 11.81
C PHE A 63 4.07 5.64 12.57
N SER A 64 3.11 5.02 13.26
CA SER A 64 2.04 5.72 13.97
C SER A 64 2.53 6.45 15.22
N TYR A 65 3.47 5.89 15.97
CA TYR A 65 3.90 6.46 17.26
C TYR A 65 5.07 7.45 17.13
N ASN A 66 6.05 7.18 16.26
CA ASN A 66 7.32 7.90 16.27
C ASN A 66 7.63 8.63 14.96
N PHE A 67 7.17 8.11 13.81
CA PHE A 67 7.47 8.72 12.50
C PHE A 67 6.56 9.89 12.14
N LEU A 68 5.28 9.78 12.45
CA LEU A 68 4.32 10.87 12.29
C LEU A 68 4.57 11.95 13.35
N THR A 69 4.49 13.22 12.93
CA THR A 69 4.50 14.36 13.85
C THR A 69 3.17 14.45 14.61
N GLU A 70 3.16 15.12 15.76
CA GLU A 70 1.92 15.34 16.53
C GLU A 70 0.83 16.05 15.70
N VAL A 71 1.23 17.02 14.87
CA VAL A 71 0.30 17.73 13.97
C VAL A 71 -0.34 16.77 12.98
N GLU A 72 0.44 15.87 12.38
CA GLU A 72 -0.10 14.89 11.43
C GLU A 72 -1.00 13.87 12.10
N LYS A 73 -0.67 13.42 13.31
CA LYS A 73 -1.55 12.55 14.11
C LYS A 73 -2.88 13.24 14.36
N GLU A 74 -2.87 14.50 14.79
CA GLU A 74 -4.10 15.28 14.99
C GLU A 74 -4.90 15.49 13.70
N LEU A 75 -4.21 15.70 12.56
CA LEU A 75 -4.86 15.85 11.27
C LEU A 75 -5.50 14.53 10.79
N LEU A 76 -4.86 13.38 11.04
CA LEU A 76 -5.40 12.08 10.66
C LEU A 76 -6.69 11.74 11.40
N GLU A 77 -6.85 12.19 12.65
CA GLU A 77 -8.08 12.00 13.45
C GLU A 77 -9.23 12.92 12.98
N LYS A 78 -8.95 13.99 12.22
CA LYS A 78 -9.95 15.00 11.82
C LYS A 78 -10.23 15.03 10.31
N GLN A 79 -9.22 14.77 9.50
CA GLN A 79 -9.22 14.98 8.06
C GLN A 79 -8.23 14.06 7.33
N HIS A 80 -7.16 14.64 6.79
CA HIS A 80 -6.09 13.97 6.09
C HIS A 80 -4.79 14.76 6.24
N VAL A 81 -3.69 14.07 5.95
CA VAL A 81 -2.36 14.61 5.72
C VAL A 81 -2.07 14.52 4.23
N GLU A 82 -1.55 15.59 3.64
CA GLU A 82 -1.09 15.57 2.26
C GLU A 82 0.22 14.78 2.16
N VAL A 83 0.28 13.83 1.24
CA VAL A 83 1.42 12.94 1.03
C VAL A 83 1.76 12.85 -0.45
N ASN A 84 3.01 12.50 -0.72
CA ASN A 84 3.46 12.15 -2.06
C ASN A 84 3.81 10.66 -2.13
N LEU A 85 3.88 10.14 -3.35
CA LEU A 85 4.14 8.74 -3.60
C LEU A 85 5.19 8.58 -4.67
N VAL A 86 6.06 7.59 -4.54
CA VAL A 86 6.91 7.09 -5.62
C VAL A 86 6.71 5.58 -5.79
N ASP A 87 6.53 5.10 -7.01
CA ASP A 87 6.39 3.68 -7.30
C ASP A 87 7.70 3.01 -7.74
N GLY A 88 7.69 1.68 -7.92
CA GLY A 88 8.85 0.90 -8.35
C GLY A 88 9.42 1.29 -9.73
N MET A 89 8.74 2.11 -10.51
CA MET A 89 9.25 2.65 -11.78
C MET A 89 9.73 4.11 -11.64
N MET A 90 9.89 4.59 -10.41
CA MET A 90 10.31 5.96 -10.05
C MET A 90 9.36 7.05 -10.53
N ARG A 91 8.07 6.72 -10.69
CA ARG A 91 7.05 7.73 -11.00
C ARG A 91 6.56 8.36 -9.71
N GLU A 92 6.61 9.69 -9.65
CA GLU A 92 6.09 10.46 -8.52
C GLU A 92 4.62 10.84 -8.74
N TYR A 93 3.84 10.77 -7.66
CA TYR A 93 2.45 11.21 -7.59
C TYR A 93 2.31 12.15 -6.39
N HIS A 94 1.69 13.30 -6.60
CA HIS A 94 1.69 14.39 -5.62
C HIS A 94 0.30 14.71 -5.10
N ALA A 95 0.28 15.30 -3.91
CA ALA A 95 -0.94 15.79 -3.24
C ALA A 95 -2.01 14.70 -3.03
N LEU A 96 -1.58 13.47 -2.72
CA LEU A 96 -2.48 12.41 -2.26
C LEU A 96 -2.89 12.70 -0.81
N HIS A 97 -4.02 12.15 -0.40
CA HIS A 97 -4.51 12.30 0.96
C HIS A 97 -4.35 10.99 1.73
N LEU A 98 -3.57 11.02 2.80
CA LEU A 98 -3.58 9.99 3.83
C LEU A 98 -4.61 10.37 4.90
N ALA A 99 -5.63 9.55 5.09
CA ALA A 99 -6.64 9.72 6.14
C ALA A 99 -6.69 8.50 7.06
N LYS A 100 -7.18 8.67 8.29
CA LYS A 100 -7.55 7.56 9.17
C LYS A 100 -9.08 7.51 9.27
N TRP A 101 -9.67 6.34 9.01
CA TRP A 101 -11.11 6.12 9.08
C TRP A 101 -11.44 5.03 10.09
N ASP A 102 -12.37 5.33 10.98
CA ASP A 102 -12.95 4.36 11.88
C ASP A 102 -14.29 3.88 11.32
N ILE A 103 -14.36 2.60 10.98
CA ILE A 103 -15.56 1.95 10.46
C ILE A 103 -15.94 0.83 11.43
N ALA A 104 -17.05 1.03 12.14
CA ALA A 104 -17.49 0.14 13.21
C ALA A 104 -16.39 -0.06 14.27
N SER A 105 -15.83 -1.27 14.37
CA SER A 105 -14.78 -1.62 15.34
C SER A 105 -13.38 -1.68 14.73
N CYS A 106 -13.20 -1.19 13.50
CA CYS A 106 -11.93 -1.29 12.78
C CYS A 106 -11.48 0.09 12.28
N SER A 107 -10.24 0.43 12.55
CA SER A 107 -9.58 1.62 12.01
C SER A 107 -8.77 1.26 10.75
N PHE A 108 -8.74 2.17 9.78
CA PHE A 108 -8.01 2.01 8.53
C PHE A 108 -7.23 3.29 8.21
N TYR A 109 -6.00 3.12 7.73
CA TYR A 109 -5.30 4.17 6.99
C TYR A 109 -5.68 4.08 5.52
N VAL A 110 -5.97 5.23 4.90
CA VAL A 110 -6.51 5.32 3.55
C VAL A 110 -5.70 6.31 2.74
N LEU A 111 -4.99 5.84 1.71
CA LEU A 111 -4.48 6.73 0.65
C LEU A 111 -5.59 6.97 -0.36
N ARG A 112 -5.88 8.21 -0.74
CA ARG A 112 -6.96 8.56 -1.70
C ARG A 112 -6.69 9.86 -2.47
N SER A 113 -7.63 10.24 -3.34
CA SER A 113 -7.65 11.53 -4.08
C SER A 113 -6.58 11.67 -5.17
N GLY A 114 -6.08 10.55 -5.68
CA GLY A 114 -4.95 10.46 -6.61
C GLY A 114 -4.36 9.05 -6.71
N TRP A 115 -4.95 8.07 -6.04
CA TRP A 115 -4.53 6.68 -6.07
C TRP A 115 -4.81 6.03 -7.43
N ASN A 116 -5.90 6.43 -8.10
CA ASN A 116 -6.24 5.95 -9.43
C ASN A 116 -5.14 6.17 -10.46
N ASP A 117 -4.35 7.25 -10.33
CA ASP A 117 -3.22 7.48 -11.23
C ASP A 117 -2.15 6.40 -11.04
N ALA A 118 -1.83 6.04 -9.79
CA ALA A 118 -0.93 4.93 -9.49
C ALA A 118 -1.48 3.60 -10.00
N VAL A 119 -2.79 3.35 -9.88
CA VAL A 119 -3.47 2.17 -10.44
C VAL A 119 -3.28 2.07 -11.95
N LEU A 120 -3.58 3.15 -12.68
CA LEU A 120 -3.49 3.21 -14.14
C LEU A 120 -2.05 3.03 -14.62
N GLN A 121 -1.11 3.75 -14.01
CA GLN A 121 0.30 3.73 -14.39
C GLN A 121 0.96 2.37 -14.06
N ASN A 122 0.56 1.72 -12.97
CA ASN A 122 1.02 0.36 -12.63
C ASN A 122 0.20 -0.74 -13.32
N LYS A 123 -0.68 -0.39 -14.28
CA LYS A 123 -1.47 -1.35 -15.07
C LYS A 123 -2.26 -2.33 -14.20
N LEU A 124 -2.73 -1.86 -13.04
CA LEU A 124 -3.58 -2.62 -12.15
C LEU A 124 -5.01 -2.61 -12.70
N SER A 125 -5.65 -3.77 -12.74
CA SER A 125 -7.04 -3.91 -13.16
C SER A 125 -7.72 -5.07 -12.44
N VAL A 126 -9.01 -5.26 -12.69
CA VAL A 126 -9.80 -6.35 -12.10
C VAL A 126 -10.21 -7.30 -13.21
N SER A 127 -9.84 -8.58 -13.05
CA SER A 127 -10.28 -9.65 -13.94
C SER A 127 -11.44 -10.41 -13.32
N GLU A 128 -12.42 -10.74 -14.16
CA GLU A 128 -13.53 -11.63 -13.79
C GLU A 128 -13.19 -13.06 -14.21
N ASN A 129 -13.23 -13.98 -13.26
CA ASN A 129 -12.97 -15.40 -13.46
C ASN A 129 -14.26 -16.18 -13.15
N PHE A 130 -14.64 -17.08 -14.07
CA PHE A 130 -15.76 -17.99 -13.87
C PHE A 130 -15.31 -19.21 -13.08
N LYS A 131 -15.95 -19.45 -11.94
CA LYS A 131 -15.75 -20.67 -11.17
C LYS A 131 -16.57 -21.82 -11.78
N GLU A 132 -16.15 -23.05 -11.48
CA GLU A 132 -16.86 -24.27 -11.91
C GLU A 132 -18.32 -24.33 -11.43
N ASP A 133 -18.65 -23.63 -10.34
CA ASP A 133 -20.01 -23.49 -9.81
C ASP A 133 -20.86 -22.41 -10.53
N GLY A 134 -20.33 -21.81 -11.59
CA GLY A 134 -20.97 -20.74 -12.36
C GLY A 134 -20.90 -19.36 -11.70
N LYS A 135 -20.27 -19.21 -10.52
CA LYS A 135 -20.11 -17.90 -9.88
C LYS A 135 -18.93 -17.14 -10.48
N VAL A 136 -19.12 -15.82 -10.64
CA VAL A 136 -18.05 -14.90 -11.01
C VAL A 136 -17.26 -14.54 -9.75
N SER A 137 -15.95 -14.71 -9.80
CA SER A 137 -15.03 -14.13 -8.83
C SER A 137 -14.19 -13.04 -9.47
N LYS A 138 -13.97 -11.95 -8.73
CA LYS A 138 -13.13 -10.83 -9.14
C LYS A 138 -11.78 -10.94 -8.45
N THR A 139 -10.72 -10.79 -9.22
CA THR A 139 -9.33 -10.80 -8.72
C THR A 139 -8.58 -9.60 -9.28
N VAL A 140 -7.70 -9.01 -8.48
CA VAL A 140 -6.81 -7.96 -8.94
C VAL A 140 -5.69 -8.57 -9.79
N VAL A 141 -5.42 -7.95 -10.94
CA VAL A 141 -4.34 -8.33 -11.85
C VAL A 141 -3.47 -7.14 -12.21
N MET A 142 -2.18 -7.40 -12.44
CA MET A 142 -1.23 -6.45 -13.01
C MET A 142 -0.77 -7.01 -14.35
N VAL A 143 -0.78 -6.19 -15.39
CA VAL A 143 -0.31 -6.60 -16.71
C VAL A 143 1.14 -6.18 -16.89
N ASP A 144 2.03 -7.16 -16.93
CA ASP A 144 3.46 -6.98 -17.14
C ASP A 144 3.92 -7.77 -18.37
N ASP A 145 4.43 -7.09 -19.41
CA ASP A 145 4.90 -7.68 -20.67
C ASP A 145 4.05 -8.84 -21.23
N ASN A 146 2.74 -8.58 -21.38
CA ASN A 146 1.70 -9.54 -21.84
C ASN A 146 1.39 -10.71 -20.90
N LYS A 147 1.93 -10.71 -19.68
CA LYS A 147 1.57 -11.63 -18.62
C LYS A 147 0.66 -10.94 -17.61
N SER A 148 -0.47 -11.57 -17.30
CA SER A 148 -1.32 -11.16 -16.18
C SER A 148 -0.82 -11.83 -14.90
N VAL A 149 -0.53 -11.01 -13.89
CA VAL A 149 -0.06 -11.43 -12.58
C VAL A 149 -1.18 -11.23 -11.56
N THR A 150 -1.56 -12.29 -10.85
CA THR A 150 -2.56 -12.27 -9.76
C THR A 150 -1.88 -12.25 -8.38
N ASP A 151 -2.67 -12.22 -7.32
CA ASP A 151 -2.20 -12.36 -5.93
C ASP A 151 -1.14 -11.31 -5.56
N LEU A 152 -1.41 -10.07 -5.98
CA LEU A 152 -0.47 -8.97 -5.85
C LEU A 152 -0.45 -8.45 -4.42
N VAL A 153 0.75 -8.35 -3.88
CA VAL A 153 1.03 -7.71 -2.59
C VAL A 153 1.60 -6.33 -2.86
N VAL A 154 1.06 -5.33 -2.18
CA VAL A 154 1.65 -3.99 -2.09
C VAL A 154 2.45 -3.89 -0.81
N ARG A 155 3.67 -3.35 -0.91
CA ARG A 155 4.51 -2.95 0.22
C ARG A 155 4.71 -1.45 0.23
N VAL A 156 4.75 -0.88 1.43
CA VAL A 156 4.83 0.56 1.65
C VAL A 156 5.97 0.86 2.59
N TRP A 157 6.81 1.81 2.21
CA TRP A 157 7.76 2.48 3.09
C TRP A 157 7.44 3.97 3.15
N SER A 158 7.76 4.63 4.25
CA SER A 158 7.62 6.07 4.44
C SER A 158 8.97 6.74 4.59
N PHE A 159 9.10 7.97 4.09
CA PHE A 159 10.30 8.79 4.24
C PHE A 159 9.93 10.28 4.21
N ARG A 160 10.89 11.15 4.57
CA ARG A 160 10.72 12.61 4.59
C ARG A 160 11.60 13.28 3.55
N ARG A 161 11.00 14.12 2.71
CA ARG A 161 11.73 15.02 1.81
C ARG A 161 11.35 16.45 2.16
N GLY A 162 12.21 17.11 2.94
CA GLY A 162 11.84 18.33 3.66
C GLY A 162 10.71 18.04 4.64
N THR A 163 9.70 18.91 4.70
CA THR A 163 8.54 18.74 5.58
C THR A 163 7.50 17.73 5.07
N ASN A 164 7.60 17.32 3.82
CA ASN A 164 6.57 16.50 3.18
C ASN A 164 6.72 15.02 3.55
N LEU A 165 5.59 14.38 3.83
CA LEU A 165 5.50 12.93 4.01
C LEU A 165 5.44 12.24 2.64
N TRP A 166 6.32 11.26 2.43
CA TRP A 166 6.38 10.47 1.21
C TRP A 166 6.18 8.99 1.49
N PHE A 167 5.56 8.30 0.54
CA PHE A 167 5.49 6.85 0.50
C PHE A 167 6.22 6.30 -0.72
N ALA A 168 6.98 5.23 -0.53
CA ALA A 168 7.53 4.40 -1.61
C ALA A 168 6.72 3.11 -1.71
N LEU A 169 6.32 2.74 -2.92
CA LEU A 169 5.52 1.54 -3.19
C LEU A 169 6.25 0.51 -4.05
N GLU A 170 6.06 -0.74 -3.69
CA GLU A 170 6.39 -1.91 -4.51
C GLU A 170 5.16 -2.80 -4.65
N PHE A 171 4.89 -3.25 -5.88
CA PHE A 171 3.96 -4.35 -6.15
C PHE A 171 4.75 -5.60 -6.54
N HIS A 172 4.38 -6.75 -5.98
CA HIS A 172 4.96 -8.04 -6.37
C HIS A 172 3.92 -9.15 -6.29
N GLN A 173 4.14 -10.23 -7.02
CA GLN A 173 3.33 -11.44 -6.91
C GLN A 173 3.64 -12.16 -5.60
N LEU A 174 2.61 -12.58 -4.86
CA LEU A 174 2.79 -13.51 -3.75
C LEU A 174 3.27 -14.86 -4.31
N THR A 175 4.55 -15.16 -4.14
CA THR A 175 5.10 -16.49 -4.42
C THR A 175 4.68 -17.45 -3.31
N GLN A 176 3.99 -18.54 -3.67
CA GLN A 176 3.81 -19.67 -2.75
C GLN A 176 5.17 -20.34 -2.58
N VAL A 177 5.66 -20.41 -1.33
CA VAL A 177 6.87 -21.14 -0.94
C VAL A 177 6.52 -22.59 -0.68
#